data_AF-A0A0M1ISV0-F1
#
_entry.id   AF-A0A0M1ISV0-F1
#
_cell.length_a   1.000
_cell.length_b   1.000
_cell.length_c   1.000
_cell.angle_alpha   90.00
_cell.angle_beta   90.00
_cell.angle_gamma   90.00
#
_symmetry.space_group_name_H-M   'P 1'
#
loop_
_entity.id
_entity.type
_entity.pdbx_description
1 polymer ?
#
loop_
_entity_poly.entity_id
_entity_poly.type
_entity_poly.pdbx_seq_one_letter_code
_entity_poly.pdbx_strand_id
1 'polypeptide(L)'
;MIKSQTDRVLSKHGDDFSIERNSSIISTTKGFFCGQEYPNTIQLASNTDVNENDWIIHNSTNRKYFVKSVEPISKSNQTLAWMAEYLSESEYEKSISEENKSTFSIGAIYGSAIVGNHNNATINNGYNLNEIRSLISSKPAEDQKDLNRLIDRIEIITEDNQPVSKGTLAKFSDLLAKHSDIAIALGSSLVNWLATH
;
A
#
# COMPACT_ATOMS: atom_id res chain seq x y z
N MET A 1 -45.39 -15.74 -14.43
CA MET A 1 -44.45 -15.54 -13.30
C MET A 1 -45.18 -14.72 -12.24
N ILE A 2 -45.44 -15.29 -11.05
CA ILE A 2 -46.16 -14.58 -9.98
C ILE A 2 -45.15 -13.61 -9.36
N LYS A 3 -45.30 -12.30 -9.62
CA LYS A 3 -44.49 -11.27 -8.96
C LYS A 3 -44.80 -11.31 -7.46
N SER A 4 -43.76 -11.31 -6.62
CA SER A 4 -43.96 -11.28 -5.17
C SER A 4 -44.70 -9.99 -4.76
N GLN A 5 -45.38 -10.00 -3.61
CA GLN A 5 -46.00 -8.77 -3.08
C GLN A 5 -44.94 -7.65 -2.93
N THR A 6 -43.71 -8.02 -2.60
CA THR A 6 -42.55 -7.13 -2.53
C THR A 6 -42.22 -6.50 -3.89
N ASP A 7 -42.16 -7.29 -4.96
CA ASP A 7 -41.92 -6.76 -6.32
C ASP A 7 -43.04 -5.84 -6.80
N ARG A 8 -44.29 -6.08 -6.36
CA ARG A 8 -45.41 -5.17 -6.68
C ARG A 8 -45.25 -3.81 -6.01
N VAL A 9 -44.80 -3.77 -4.75
CA VAL A 9 -44.52 -2.51 -4.04
C VAL A 9 -43.35 -1.78 -4.70
N LEU A 10 -42.24 -2.48 -4.94
CA LEU A 10 -41.06 -1.94 -5.65
C LEU A 10 -41.41 -1.38 -7.02
N SER A 11 -42.27 -2.07 -7.78
CA SER A 11 -42.67 -1.59 -9.11
C SER A 11 -43.49 -0.30 -9.10
N LYS A 12 -44.16 0.03 -7.98
CA LYS A 12 -45.03 1.20 -7.86
C LYS A 12 -44.38 2.38 -7.14
N HIS A 13 -43.47 2.10 -6.21
CA HIS A 13 -42.92 3.09 -5.29
C HIS A 13 -41.39 3.06 -5.18
N GLY A 14 -40.73 2.12 -5.88
CA GLY A 14 -39.28 2.04 -5.90
C GLY A 14 -38.66 3.01 -6.90
N ASP A 15 -37.46 3.46 -6.56
CA ASP A 15 -36.60 4.23 -7.43
C ASP A 15 -35.91 3.32 -8.45
N ASP A 16 -35.47 3.90 -9.56
CA ASP A 16 -34.70 3.20 -10.59
C ASP A 16 -33.21 3.19 -10.23
N PHE A 17 -32.62 2.00 -10.28
CA PHE A 17 -31.20 1.78 -10.05
C PHE A 17 -30.58 1.05 -11.22
N SER A 18 -29.35 1.42 -11.57
CA SER A 18 -28.54 0.70 -12.55
C SER A 18 -27.42 -0.07 -11.84
N ILE A 19 -27.22 -1.32 -12.21
CA ILE A 19 -26.13 -2.16 -11.71
C ILE A 19 -24.98 -2.06 -12.70
N GLU A 20 -23.83 -1.59 -12.23
CA GLU A 20 -22.58 -1.50 -12.99
C GLU A 20 -21.59 -2.55 -12.47
N ARG A 21 -21.10 -3.40 -13.36
CA ARG A 21 -20.08 -4.44 -13.09
C ARG A 21 -18.98 -4.30 -14.13
N ASN A 22 -17.72 -4.26 -13.70
CA ASN A 22 -16.57 -4.07 -14.59
C ASN A 22 -16.73 -2.84 -15.53
N SER A 23 -17.18 -1.71 -14.98
CA SER A 23 -17.39 -0.44 -15.71
C SER A 23 -18.44 -0.49 -16.82
N SER A 24 -19.32 -1.49 -16.84
CA SER A 24 -20.44 -1.60 -17.76
C SER A 24 -21.75 -1.77 -17.01
N ILE A 25 -22.80 -1.10 -17.46
CA ILE A 25 -24.16 -1.30 -16.90
C ILE A 25 -24.67 -2.67 -17.38
N ILE A 26 -24.91 -3.58 -16.45
CA ILE A 26 -25.38 -4.94 -16.73
C ILE A 26 -26.90 -5.09 -16.61
N SER A 27 -27.54 -4.27 -15.78
CA SER A 27 -28.99 -4.32 -15.59
C SER A 27 -29.54 -3.02 -14.99
N THR A 28 -30.85 -2.84 -15.09
CA THR A 28 -31.60 -1.80 -14.39
C THR A 28 -32.70 -2.47 -13.59
N THR A 29 -32.91 -2.02 -12.35
CA THR A 29 -33.85 -2.63 -11.40
C THR A 29 -34.56 -1.57 -10.57
N LYS A 30 -35.61 -1.99 -9.88
CA LYS A 30 -36.34 -1.17 -8.90
C LYS A 30 -35.86 -1.50 -7.50
N GLY A 31 -35.68 -0.46 -6.69
CA GLY A 31 -35.21 -0.59 -5.30
C GLY A 31 -35.72 0.52 -4.39
N PHE A 32 -35.35 0.45 -3.12
CA PHE A 32 -35.42 1.59 -2.20
C PHE A 32 -34.31 1.51 -1.16
N PHE A 33 -33.90 2.66 -0.65
CA PHE A 33 -33.02 2.74 0.52
C PHE A 33 -33.78 2.28 1.76
N CYS A 34 -33.16 1.39 2.54
CA CYS A 34 -33.74 0.94 3.79
C CYS A 34 -33.56 1.97 4.91
N GLY A 35 -34.47 1.92 5.88
CA GLY A 35 -34.50 2.85 7.01
C GLY A 35 -33.52 2.49 8.13
N GLN A 36 -33.73 3.11 9.29
CA GLN A 36 -32.86 3.01 10.47
C GLN A 36 -32.64 1.57 10.99
N GLU A 37 -33.58 0.65 10.76
CA GLU A 37 -33.44 -0.76 11.16
C GLU A 37 -32.39 -1.52 10.34
N TYR A 38 -32.15 -1.11 9.10
CA TYR A 38 -31.17 -1.68 8.18
C TYR A 38 -30.36 -0.56 7.54
N PRO A 39 -29.48 0.10 8.32
CA PRO A 39 -28.73 1.24 7.83
C PRO A 39 -27.80 0.83 6.68
N ASN A 40 -27.59 1.73 5.73
CA ASN A 40 -26.68 1.53 4.59
C ASN A 40 -27.01 0.29 3.75
N THR A 41 -28.30 -0.04 3.63
CA THR A 41 -28.75 -1.12 2.76
C THR A 41 -29.74 -0.62 1.72
N ILE A 42 -29.72 -1.25 0.55
CA ILE A 42 -30.69 -1.04 -0.53
C ILE A 42 -31.41 -2.37 -0.76
N GLN A 43 -32.74 -2.34 -0.69
CA GLN A 43 -33.55 -3.48 -1.07
C GLN A 43 -33.85 -3.44 -2.57
N LEU A 44 -33.56 -4.52 -3.27
CA LEU A 44 -33.68 -4.67 -4.72
C LEU A 44 -34.69 -5.77 -5.09
N ALA A 45 -35.27 -5.68 -6.28
CA ALA A 45 -36.25 -6.65 -6.78
C ALA A 45 -35.66 -8.07 -6.87
N SER A 46 -36.53 -9.09 -6.73
CA SER A 46 -36.13 -10.51 -6.67
C SER A 46 -35.36 -11.02 -7.91
N ASN A 47 -35.59 -10.40 -9.07
CA ASN A 47 -34.98 -10.76 -10.34
C ASN A 47 -33.66 -10.02 -10.64
N THR A 48 -33.13 -9.27 -9.68
CA THR A 48 -31.88 -8.52 -9.86
C THR A 48 -30.67 -9.44 -9.78
N ASP A 49 -29.76 -9.33 -10.77
CA ASP A 49 -28.40 -9.88 -10.69
C ASP A 49 -27.49 -8.80 -10.09
N VAL A 50 -27.28 -8.89 -8.78
CA VAL A 50 -26.40 -8.02 -8.00
C VAL A 50 -25.46 -8.89 -7.18
N ASN A 51 -24.17 -8.59 -7.24
CA ASN A 51 -23.11 -9.30 -6.55
C ASN A 51 -22.25 -8.32 -5.74
N GLU A 52 -21.44 -8.87 -4.84
CA GLU A 52 -20.38 -8.12 -4.16
C GLU A 52 -19.42 -7.48 -5.18
N ASN A 53 -18.94 -6.28 -4.86
CA ASN A 53 -18.09 -5.44 -5.71
C ASN A 53 -18.79 -4.81 -6.93
N ASP A 54 -20.10 -4.97 -7.08
CA ASP A 54 -20.86 -4.18 -8.04
C ASP A 54 -21.04 -2.74 -7.56
N TRP A 55 -21.35 -1.86 -8.51
CA TRP A 55 -21.81 -0.50 -8.24
C TRP A 55 -23.30 -0.41 -8.49
N ILE A 56 -24.04 0.04 -7.48
CA ILE A 56 -25.44 0.43 -7.61
C ILE A 56 -25.47 1.94 -7.86
N ILE A 57 -26.04 2.35 -8.99
CA ILE A 57 -26.20 3.75 -9.36
C ILE A 57 -27.66 4.14 -9.19
N HIS A 58 -27.94 5.14 -8.36
CA HIS A 58 -29.29 5.66 -8.23
C HIS A 58 -29.58 6.62 -9.40
N ASN A 59 -30.49 6.24 -10.29
CA ASN A 59 -30.65 6.92 -11.59
C ASN A 59 -31.14 8.38 -11.44
N SER A 60 -31.86 8.71 -10.36
CA SER A 60 -32.38 10.06 -10.16
C SER A 60 -31.32 11.04 -9.62
N THR A 61 -30.41 10.57 -8.76
CA THR A 61 -29.35 11.41 -8.17
C THR A 61 -27.99 11.22 -8.81
N ASN A 62 -27.85 10.22 -9.69
CA ASN A 62 -26.60 9.78 -10.30
C ASN A 62 -25.49 9.47 -9.29
N ARG A 63 -25.85 9.11 -8.05
CA ARG A 63 -24.90 8.73 -7.01
C ARG A 63 -24.57 7.23 -7.11
N LYS A 64 -23.30 6.91 -6.89
CA LYS A 64 -22.78 5.54 -6.89
C LYS A 64 -22.64 5.00 -5.47
N TYR A 65 -22.98 3.72 -5.31
CA TYR A 65 -22.92 2.98 -4.07
C TYR A 65 -22.21 1.65 -4.32
N PHE A 66 -21.09 1.41 -3.64
CA PHE A 66 -20.30 0.20 -3.79
C PHE A 66 -20.90 -0.93 -2.95
N VAL A 67 -21.19 -2.08 -3.56
CA VAL A 67 -21.81 -3.22 -2.88
C VAL A 67 -20.76 -3.99 -2.08
N LYS A 68 -20.94 -4.02 -0.76
CA LYS A 68 -20.07 -4.72 0.17
C LYS A 68 -20.51 -6.16 0.40
N SER A 69 -21.81 -6.38 0.59
CA SER A 69 -22.40 -7.70 0.83
C SER A 69 -23.82 -7.76 0.25
N VAL A 70 -24.27 -8.95 -0.12
CA VAL A 70 -25.62 -9.16 -0.66
C VAL A 70 -26.27 -10.36 0.02
N GLU A 71 -27.44 -10.15 0.63
CA GLU A 71 -28.21 -11.20 1.30
C GLU A 71 -29.60 -11.36 0.69
N PRO A 72 -30.08 -12.60 0.46
CA PRO A 72 -31.44 -12.82 -0.04
C PRO A 72 -32.47 -12.66 1.09
N ILE A 73 -33.50 -11.85 0.84
CA ILE A 73 -34.72 -11.84 1.66
C ILE A 73 -35.59 -13.00 1.19
N SER A 74 -35.57 -14.11 1.91
CA SER A 74 -36.29 -15.33 1.55
C SER A 74 -37.42 -15.67 2.53
N LYS A 75 -38.51 -16.23 2.00
CA LYS A 75 -39.60 -16.80 2.79
C LYS A 75 -40.04 -18.11 2.15
N SER A 76 -40.16 -19.17 2.93
CA SER A 76 -40.56 -20.50 2.43
C SER A 76 -39.70 -20.99 1.25
N ASN A 77 -38.38 -20.79 1.33
CA ASN A 77 -37.40 -21.13 0.28
C ASN A 77 -37.56 -20.39 -1.05
N GLN A 78 -38.32 -19.29 -1.08
CA GLN A 78 -38.43 -18.41 -2.23
C GLN A 78 -37.76 -17.06 -1.94
N THR A 79 -36.84 -16.64 -2.80
CA THR A 79 -36.25 -15.28 -2.75
C THR A 79 -37.29 -14.26 -3.17
N LEU A 80 -37.59 -13.32 -2.28
CA LEU A 80 -38.58 -12.25 -2.47
C LEU A 80 -37.94 -10.92 -2.86
N ALA A 81 -36.69 -10.69 -2.45
CA ALA A 81 -35.90 -9.51 -2.74
C ALA A 81 -34.43 -9.79 -2.38
N TRP A 82 -33.54 -8.89 -2.80
CA TRP A 82 -32.15 -8.87 -2.36
C TRP A 82 -31.91 -7.66 -1.46
N MET A 83 -31.11 -7.83 -0.42
CA MET A 83 -30.64 -6.76 0.43
C MET A 83 -29.15 -6.56 0.15
N ALA A 84 -28.78 -5.39 -0.38
CA ALA A 84 -27.39 -5.05 -0.64
C ALA A 84 -26.89 -4.05 0.40
N GLU A 85 -25.89 -4.44 1.21
CA GLU A 85 -25.14 -3.50 2.04
C GLU A 85 -24.17 -2.72 1.16
N TYR A 86 -24.11 -1.41 1.35
CA TYR A 86 -23.29 -0.55 0.49
C TYR A 86 -22.39 0.41 1.27
N LEU A 87 -21.35 0.88 0.58
CA LEU A 87 -20.56 2.06 0.94
C LEU A 87 -20.88 3.18 -0.05
N SER A 88 -20.96 4.42 0.43
CA SER A 88 -20.92 5.57 -0.48
C SER A 88 -19.56 5.62 -1.18
N GLU A 89 -19.50 6.26 -2.35
CA GLU A 89 -18.25 6.49 -3.09
C GLU A 89 -17.14 7.05 -2.19
N SER A 90 -17.46 8.05 -1.36
CA SER A 90 -16.48 8.63 -0.42
C SER A 90 -16.02 7.68 0.69
N GLU A 91 -16.85 6.74 1.12
CA GLU A 91 -16.46 5.73 2.13
C GLU A 91 -15.59 4.64 1.50
N TYR A 92 -15.91 4.25 0.26
CA TYR A 92 -15.12 3.32 -0.52
C TYR A 92 -13.73 3.90 -0.87
N GLU A 93 -13.66 5.15 -1.30
CA GLU A 93 -12.38 5.84 -1.54
C GLU A 93 -11.52 5.88 -0.27
N LYS A 94 -12.14 6.13 0.89
CA LYS A 94 -11.43 6.10 2.18
C LYS A 94 -10.91 4.71 2.51
N SER A 95 -11.72 3.65 2.33
CA SER A 95 -11.27 2.28 2.62
C SER A 95 -10.09 1.87 1.74
N ILE A 96 -10.10 2.23 0.45
CA ILE A 96 -8.95 2.01 -0.44
C ILE A 96 -7.74 2.85 0.02
N SER A 97 -7.95 4.10 0.43
CA SER A 97 -6.86 4.96 0.88
C SER A 97 -6.20 4.48 2.17
N GLU A 98 -6.95 3.81 3.04
CA GLU A 98 -6.46 3.24 4.31
C GLU A 98 -5.70 1.93 4.10
N GLU A 99 -6.16 1.06 3.18
CA GLU A 99 -5.41 -0.14 2.77
C GLU A 99 -4.08 0.20 2.08
N ASN A 100 -4.00 1.33 1.37
CA ASN A 100 -2.77 1.79 0.69
C ASN A 100 -1.86 2.68 1.57
N LYS A 101 -2.20 2.90 2.85
CA LYS A 101 -1.54 3.88 3.74
C LYS A 101 -0.41 3.34 4.59
N SER A 102 0.17 2.18 4.29
CA SER A 102 1.42 1.73 4.93
C SER A 102 2.67 2.16 4.13
N THR A 103 2.72 3.40 3.67
CA THR A 103 3.97 3.99 3.16
C THR A 103 4.71 4.64 4.34
N PHE A 104 5.61 3.89 4.98
CA PHE A 104 6.52 4.47 5.96
C PHE A 104 7.62 5.23 5.21
N SER A 105 7.56 6.57 5.21
CA SER A 105 8.69 7.40 4.83
C SER A 105 9.76 7.31 5.93
N ILE A 106 10.59 6.28 5.89
CA ILE A 106 11.76 6.16 6.77
C ILE A 106 12.83 7.09 6.19
N GLY A 107 13.27 8.07 6.99
CA GLY A 107 14.45 8.91 6.67
C GLY A 107 15.71 8.05 6.52
N ALA A 108 16.85 8.65 6.17
CA ALA A 108 18.11 7.94 5.90
C ALA A 108 18.38 6.80 6.92
N ILE A 109 18.41 5.57 6.42
CA ILE A 109 18.66 4.38 7.22
C ILE A 109 20.17 4.20 7.32
N TYR A 110 20.70 4.27 8.54
CA TYR A 110 22.11 4.03 8.81
C TYR A 110 22.28 2.57 9.28
N GLY A 111 22.68 1.67 8.37
CA GLY A 111 22.98 0.26 8.67
C GLY A 111 22.02 -0.74 8.01
N SER A 112 22.20 -2.03 8.29
CA SER A 112 21.34 -3.10 7.78
C SER A 112 19.95 -2.99 8.40
N ALA A 113 18.95 -2.63 7.59
CA ALA A 113 17.55 -2.61 8.01
C ALA A 113 16.71 -3.46 7.09
N ILE A 114 15.72 -4.12 7.68
CA ILE A 114 14.64 -4.76 6.95
C ILE A 114 13.52 -3.73 6.92
N VAL A 115 13.28 -3.13 5.76
CA VAL A 115 12.12 -2.26 5.53
C VAL A 115 11.08 -3.10 4.83
N GLY A 116 10.03 -3.45 5.57
CA GLY A 116 8.92 -4.25 5.07
C GLY A 116 7.62 -3.44 5.06
N ASN A 117 6.89 -3.52 3.94
CA ASN A 117 5.43 -3.41 3.95
C ASN A 117 4.87 -4.85 3.83
N HIS A 118 3.59 -5.05 4.17
CA HIS A 118 2.88 -6.34 4.19
C HIS A 118 3.09 -7.20 2.93
N ASN A 119 3.42 -6.59 1.77
CA ASN A 119 3.63 -7.31 0.51
C ASN A 119 5.08 -7.34 0.00
N ASN A 120 6.03 -6.61 0.61
CA ASN A 120 7.40 -6.58 0.12
C ASN A 120 8.38 -6.23 1.24
N ALA A 121 9.36 -7.11 1.46
CA ALA A 121 10.48 -6.87 2.37
C ALA A 121 11.74 -6.62 1.54
N THR A 122 12.25 -5.39 1.57
CA THR A 122 13.54 -5.06 0.98
C THR A 122 14.59 -5.15 2.09
N ILE A 123 15.51 -6.10 1.95
CA ILE A 123 16.69 -6.18 2.81
C ILE A 123 17.74 -5.27 2.19
N ASN A 124 18.09 -4.18 2.88
CA ASN A 124 19.18 -3.31 2.45
C ASN A 124 20.47 -3.80 3.12
N ASN A 125 21.35 -4.46 2.36
CA ASN A 125 22.57 -5.11 2.84
C ASN A 125 23.73 -4.13 3.06
N GLY A 126 23.48 -3.05 3.81
CA GLY A 126 24.47 -2.01 4.10
C GLY A 126 24.80 -1.11 2.91
N TYR A 127 25.69 -0.15 3.15
CA TYR A 127 26.12 0.81 2.14
C TYR A 127 27.11 0.13 1.16
N ASN A 128 26.92 0.28 -0.14
CA ASN A 128 28.01 0.07 -1.09
C ASN A 128 28.91 1.33 -1.14
N LEU A 129 30.16 1.20 -1.61
CA LEU A 129 31.13 2.32 -1.61
C LEU A 129 30.61 3.57 -2.35
N ASN A 130 29.75 3.40 -3.37
CA ASN A 130 29.13 4.53 -4.09
C ASN A 130 28.12 5.29 -3.23
N GLU A 131 27.32 4.60 -2.42
CA GLU A 131 26.38 5.24 -1.48
C GLU A 131 27.13 6.00 -0.37
N ILE A 132 28.30 5.50 0.06
CA ILE A 132 29.17 6.22 1.00
C ILE A 132 29.73 7.48 0.35
N ARG A 133 30.09 7.46 -0.95
CA ARG A 133 30.49 8.68 -1.68
C ARG A 133 29.35 9.71 -1.76
N SER A 134 28.10 9.27 -1.89
CA SER A 134 26.94 10.17 -1.81
C SER A 134 26.79 10.79 -0.42
N LEU A 135 27.00 10.03 0.66
CA LEU A 135 27.02 10.58 2.02
C LEU A 135 28.15 11.61 2.21
N ILE A 136 29.35 11.34 1.68
CA ILE A 136 30.48 12.28 1.74
C ILE A 136 30.14 13.61 1.06
N SER A 137 29.38 13.58 -0.03
CA SER A 137 28.97 14.79 -0.77
C SER A 137 28.13 15.77 0.08
N SER A 138 27.51 15.29 1.17
CA SER A 138 26.78 16.11 2.14
C SER A 138 27.63 16.68 3.29
N LYS A 139 28.93 16.37 3.33
CA LYS A 139 29.86 16.80 4.39
C LYS A 139 30.53 18.14 4.07
N PRO A 140 31.13 18.82 5.06
CA PRO A 140 31.91 20.03 4.81
C PRO A 140 33.00 19.80 3.75
N ALA A 141 33.14 20.73 2.80
CA ALA A 141 34.08 20.60 1.68
C ALA A 141 35.55 20.37 2.12
N GLU A 142 35.92 20.88 3.30
CA GLU A 142 37.23 20.65 3.92
C GLU A 142 37.51 19.15 4.19
N ASP A 143 36.49 18.40 4.60
CA ASP A 143 36.62 16.99 4.98
C ASP A 143 36.36 16.05 3.79
N GLN A 144 35.60 16.50 2.79
CA GLN A 144 35.25 15.69 1.62
C GLN A 144 36.49 15.12 0.91
N LYS A 145 37.56 15.89 0.82
CA LYS A 145 38.79 15.46 0.13
C LYS A 145 39.44 14.26 0.83
N ASP A 146 39.56 14.31 2.14
CA ASP A 146 40.20 13.24 2.90
C ASP A 146 39.26 12.05 3.13
N LEU A 147 37.94 12.29 3.18
CA LEU A 147 36.93 11.23 3.17
C LEU A 147 36.93 10.46 1.85
N ASN A 148 37.00 11.14 0.69
CA ASN A 148 37.10 10.45 -0.60
C ASN A 148 38.39 9.63 -0.71
N ARG A 149 39.52 10.17 -0.22
CA ARG A 149 40.80 9.43 -0.16
C ARG A 149 40.73 8.18 0.72
N LEU A 150 39.93 8.21 1.78
CA LEU A 150 39.67 7.04 2.62
C LEU A 150 38.88 5.98 1.83
N ILE A 151 37.85 6.37 1.09
CA ILE A 151 37.07 5.45 0.24
C ILE A 151 37.94 4.84 -0.84
N ASP A 152 38.72 5.65 -1.57
CA ASP A 152 39.63 5.17 -2.62
C ASP A 152 40.61 4.13 -2.05
N ARG A 153 41.12 4.35 -0.83
CA ARG A 153 42.03 3.41 -0.18
C ARG A 153 41.35 2.11 0.20
N ILE A 154 40.09 2.16 0.66
CA ILE A 154 39.31 0.97 1.00
C ILE A 154 38.96 0.19 -0.26
N GLU A 155 38.56 0.87 -1.33
CA GLU A 155 38.27 0.28 -2.64
C GLU A 155 39.45 -0.54 -3.16
N ILE A 156 40.65 0.05 -3.17
CA ILE A 156 41.89 -0.65 -3.56
C ILE A 156 42.15 -1.88 -2.67
N ILE A 157 41.97 -1.75 -1.35
CA ILE A 157 42.18 -2.88 -0.42
C ILE A 157 41.22 -4.03 -0.73
N THR A 158 39.94 -3.72 -0.99
CA THR A 158 38.89 -4.70 -1.22
C THR A 158 38.94 -5.32 -2.61
N GLU A 159 39.36 -4.57 -3.63
CA GLU A 159 39.48 -5.04 -5.02
C GLU A 159 40.74 -5.88 -5.23
N ASP A 160 41.88 -5.43 -4.69
CA ASP A 160 43.18 -6.11 -4.87
C ASP A 160 43.45 -7.16 -3.77
N ASN A 161 42.51 -7.41 -2.85
CA ASN A 161 42.68 -8.29 -1.68
C ASN A 161 44.00 -8.04 -0.93
N GLN A 162 44.34 -6.76 -0.74
CA GLN A 162 45.62 -6.40 -0.12
C GLN A 162 45.63 -6.79 1.37
N PRO A 163 46.75 -7.33 1.88
CA PRO A 163 46.88 -7.63 3.29
C PRO A 163 46.77 -6.35 4.12
N VAL A 164 45.72 -6.25 4.94
CA VAL A 164 45.49 -5.10 5.82
C VAL A 164 46.34 -5.26 7.08
N SER A 165 47.30 -4.36 7.29
CA SER A 165 48.10 -4.33 8.52
C SER A 165 47.46 -3.42 9.57
N LYS A 166 47.69 -3.73 10.86
CA LYS A 166 47.26 -2.90 11.98
C LYS A 166 47.89 -1.51 11.82
N GLY A 167 47.06 -0.49 11.59
CA GLY A 167 47.51 0.89 11.34
C GLY A 167 47.24 1.42 9.93
N THR A 168 46.79 0.57 8.99
CA THR A 168 46.46 0.97 7.60
C THR A 168 45.48 2.15 7.53
N LEU A 169 44.54 2.21 8.46
CA LEU A 169 43.52 3.27 8.56
C LEU A 169 43.79 4.28 9.68
N ALA A 170 44.90 4.18 10.42
CA ALA A 170 45.16 5.02 11.59
C ALA A 170 45.20 6.52 11.26
N LYS A 171 45.71 6.88 10.08
CA LYS A 171 45.74 8.27 9.58
C LYS A 171 44.35 8.88 9.33
N PHE A 172 43.30 8.07 9.30
CA PHE A 172 41.92 8.49 9.14
C PHE A 172 41.11 8.38 10.44
N SER A 173 41.73 8.00 11.56
CA SER A 173 41.05 7.78 12.83
C SER A 173 40.33 9.05 13.33
N ASP A 174 41.00 10.20 13.27
CA ASP A 174 40.42 11.47 13.69
C ASP A 174 39.26 11.90 12.77
N LEU A 175 39.38 11.61 11.47
CA LEU A 175 38.36 11.90 10.47
C LEU A 175 37.11 11.01 10.65
N LEU A 176 37.30 9.73 10.97
CA LEU A 176 36.24 8.79 11.29
C LEU A 176 35.57 9.10 12.63
N ALA A 177 36.31 9.62 13.60
CA ALA A 177 35.75 10.11 14.86
C ALA A 177 34.91 11.37 14.65
N LYS A 178 35.31 12.27 13.73
CA LYS A 178 34.55 13.46 13.34
C LYS A 178 33.27 13.11 12.58
N HIS A 179 33.28 12.05 11.76
CA HIS A 179 32.16 11.61 10.91
C HIS A 179 31.73 10.19 11.26
N SER A 180 31.08 10.03 12.42
CA SER A 180 30.67 8.72 12.96
C SER A 180 29.71 7.95 12.04
N ASP A 181 28.88 8.65 11.27
CA ASP A 181 27.98 8.05 10.28
C ASP A 181 28.74 7.42 9.11
N ILE A 182 29.81 8.07 8.63
CA ILE A 182 30.72 7.48 7.64
C ILE A 182 31.47 6.28 8.23
N ALA A 183 31.88 6.36 9.50
CA ALA A 183 32.52 5.23 10.19
C ALA A 183 31.61 4.00 10.30
N ILE A 184 30.32 4.21 10.62
CA ILE A 184 29.32 3.14 10.69
C ILE A 184 29.07 2.54 9.31
N ALA A 185 28.90 3.37 8.28
CA ALA A 185 28.69 2.92 6.90
C ALA A 185 29.89 2.11 6.38
N LEU A 186 31.11 2.59 6.61
CA LEU A 186 32.33 1.87 6.21
C LEU A 186 32.55 0.60 7.03
N GLY A 187 32.30 0.63 8.34
CA GLY A 187 32.45 -0.53 9.21
C GLY A 187 31.54 -1.68 8.76
N SER A 188 30.27 -1.39 8.45
CA SER A 188 29.35 -2.40 7.93
C SER A 188 29.78 -2.96 6.57
N SER A 189 30.28 -2.11 5.67
CA SER A 189 30.81 -2.54 4.36
C SER A 189 32.02 -3.49 4.50
N LEU A 190 32.96 -3.14 5.37
CA LEU A 190 34.17 -3.94 5.61
C LEU A 190 33.87 -5.28 6.29
N VAL A 191 32.95 -5.29 7.27
CA VAL A 191 32.50 -6.54 7.91
C VAL A 191 31.82 -7.45 6.89
N ASN A 192 30.99 -6.89 5.99
CA ASN A 192 30.36 -7.68 4.94
C ASN A 192 31.38 -8.27 3.96
N TRP A 193 32.39 -7.49 3.57
CA TRP A 193 33.49 -7.97 2.73
C TRP A 193 34.27 -9.12 3.40
N LEU A 194 34.63 -8.97 4.68
CA LEU A 194 35.30 -10.01 5.49
C LEU A 194 34.45 -11.26 5.72
N ALA A 195 33.12 -11.14 5.71
CA ALA A 195 32.22 -12.28 5.87
C ALA A 195 32.01 -13.07 4.57
N THR A 196 32.34 -12.45 3.43
CA THR A 196 32.13 -13.02 2.08
C THR A 196 33.41 -13.61 1.48
N HIS A 197 34.57 -13.40 2.12
CA HIS A 197 35.89 -13.92 1.73
C HIS A 197 36.55 -14.66 2.90
#